data_AF-A0A6J7UJI7-F1
#
_entry.id   AF-A0A6J7UJI7-F1
#
_cell.length_a   1.000
_cell.length_b   1.000
_cell.length_c   1.000
_cell.angle_alpha   90.00
_cell.angle_beta   90.00
_cell.angle_gamma   90.00
#
_symmetry.space_group_name_H-M   'P 1'
#
loop_
_entity.id
_entity.type
_entity.pdbx_description
1 polymer ?
#
loop_
_entity_poly.entity_id
_entity_poly.type
_entity_poly.pdbx_seq_one_letter_code
_entity_poly.pdbx_strand_id
1 'polypeptide(L)'
;MPIVGGIAGFILLFGVTWILASTSTKNRQSQPQTVPQTFEIGEVKDVAKSIDQDGPILYPDLRDATGKRSIVIDHTGTNPAKGWQVYYAYPADRTETCLVEHLKKSRDFKDCEGRTIAVEQLKLPLDVRPIVENLKTLLIDLRAG
;
A
#
# COMPACT_ATOMS: atom_id res chain seq x y z
N MET A 1 19.47 -6.97 -61.25
CA MET A 1 18.17 -6.50 -60.70
C MET A 1 18.32 -6.25 -59.20
N PRO A 2 18.72 -5.03 -58.76
CA PRO A 2 19.02 -4.72 -57.35
C PRO A 2 17.81 -4.81 -56.42
N ILE A 3 16.60 -4.64 -56.96
CA ILE A 3 15.33 -4.66 -56.22
C ILE A 3 15.04 -6.06 -55.62
N VAL A 4 15.37 -7.13 -56.35
CA VAL A 4 15.12 -8.52 -55.92
C VAL A 4 15.99 -8.89 -54.71
N GLY A 5 17.26 -8.44 -54.69
CA GLY A 5 18.16 -8.65 -53.56
C GLY A 5 17.72 -7.89 -52.31
N GLY A 6 17.24 -6.65 -52.48
CA GLY A 6 16.68 -5.86 -51.38
C GLY A 6 15.45 -6.52 -50.75
N ILE A 7 14.48 -6.97 -51.56
CA ILE A 7 13.27 -7.64 -51.09
C ILE A 7 13.62 -8.93 -50.31
N ALA A 8 14.53 -9.75 -50.84
CA ALA A 8 14.96 -10.97 -50.16
C ALA A 8 15.59 -10.67 -48.79
N GLY A 9 16.41 -9.63 -48.69
CA GLY A 9 17.00 -9.20 -47.43
C GLY A 9 15.97 -8.77 -46.40
N PHE A 10 14.95 -8.00 -46.81
CA PHE A 10 13.88 -7.57 -45.90
C PHE A 10 12.99 -8.71 -45.42
N ILE A 11 12.65 -9.66 -46.28
CA ILE A 11 11.87 -10.85 -45.88
C ILE A 11 12.63 -11.66 -44.83
N LEU A 12 13.94 -11.83 -45.02
CA LEU A 12 14.79 -12.59 -44.12
C LEU A 12 14.93 -11.88 -42.76
N LEU A 13 15.17 -10.57 -42.78
CA LEU A 13 15.26 -9.77 -41.55
C LEU A 13 13.93 -9.78 -40.79
N PHE A 14 12.81 -9.57 -41.48
CA PHE A 14 11.48 -9.61 -40.86
C PHE A 14 11.17 -10.98 -40.23
N GLY A 15 11.49 -12.08 -40.93
CA GLY A 15 11.31 -13.43 -40.39
C GLY A 15 12.12 -13.68 -39.12
N VAL A 16 13.39 -13.28 -39.10
CA VAL A 16 14.25 -13.41 -37.91
C VAL A 16 13.71 -12.57 -36.75
N THR A 17 13.35 -11.31 -37.00
CA THR A 17 12.78 -10.43 -35.97
C THR A 17 11.44 -10.96 -35.45
N TRP A 18 10.58 -11.51 -36.31
CA TRP A 18 9.30 -12.10 -35.91
C TRP A 18 9.47 -13.32 -35.00
N ILE A 19 10.43 -14.20 -35.31
CA ILE A 19 10.75 -15.36 -34.46
C ILE A 19 11.23 -14.91 -33.09
N LEU A 20 12.20 -13.98 -33.04
CA LEU A 20 12.74 -13.43 -31.79
C LEU A 20 11.67 -12.71 -30.97
N ALA A 21 10.75 -12.00 -31.63
CA ALA A 21 9.62 -11.36 -30.96
C ALA A 21 8.68 -12.40 -30.34
N SER A 22 8.26 -13.41 -31.11
CA SER A 22 7.28 -14.41 -30.67
C SER A 22 7.75 -15.25 -29.46
N THR A 23 9.04 -15.56 -29.39
CA THR A 23 9.64 -16.28 -28.26
C THR A 23 9.76 -15.38 -27.01
N SER A 24 10.10 -14.11 -27.21
CA SER A 24 10.15 -13.11 -26.13
C SER A 24 8.76 -12.82 -25.54
N THR A 25 7.71 -12.78 -26.36
CA THR A 25 6.34 -12.55 -25.91
C THR A 25 5.82 -13.74 -25.09
N LYS A 26 6.10 -14.97 -25.53
CA LYS A 26 5.72 -16.19 -24.79
C LYS A 26 6.31 -16.25 -23.38
N ASN A 27 7.56 -15.80 -23.18
CA ASN A 27 8.17 -15.77 -21.85
C ASN A 27 7.64 -14.62 -20.97
N ARG A 28 7.17 -13.52 -21.57
CA ARG A 28 6.65 -12.37 -20.82
C ARG A 28 5.23 -12.58 -20.30
N GLN A 29 4.42 -13.41 -20.99
CA GLN A 29 3.05 -13.73 -20.56
C GLN A 29 2.98 -14.54 -19.23
N SER A 30 4.08 -15.19 -18.85
CA SER A 30 4.14 -16.12 -17.70
C SER A 30 4.60 -15.50 -16.39
N GLN A 31 5.01 -14.23 -16.39
CA GLN A 31 5.34 -13.48 -15.18
C GLN A 31 4.57 -12.17 -15.18
N PRO A 32 3.29 -12.17 -14.74
CA PRO A 32 2.76 -10.93 -14.21
C PRO A 32 3.71 -10.48 -13.11
N GLN A 33 4.41 -9.38 -13.31
CA GLN A 33 5.08 -8.71 -12.21
C GLN A 33 3.98 -8.35 -11.22
N THR A 34 3.83 -9.16 -10.17
CA THR A 34 2.89 -8.92 -9.11
C THR A 34 3.36 -7.64 -8.43
N VAL A 35 2.75 -6.51 -8.77
CA VAL A 35 2.96 -5.24 -8.07
C VAL A 35 2.82 -5.56 -6.57
N PRO A 36 3.82 -5.30 -5.72
CA PRO A 36 3.75 -5.60 -4.30
C PRO A 36 2.45 -5.01 -3.76
N GLN A 37 1.61 -5.90 -3.24
CA GLN A 37 0.29 -5.56 -2.71
C GLN A 37 0.36 -5.21 -1.22
N THR A 38 1.56 -5.31 -0.66
CA THR A 38 1.93 -4.98 0.70
C THR A 38 2.85 -3.76 0.68
N PHE A 39 2.61 -2.86 1.62
CA PHE A 39 3.48 -1.72 1.88
C PHE A 39 4.27 -1.97 3.17
N GLU A 40 5.60 -1.84 3.10
CA GLU A 40 6.47 -1.99 4.27
C GLU A 40 6.50 -0.71 5.10
N ILE A 41 6.20 -0.84 6.39
CA ILE A 41 6.24 0.26 7.35
C ILE A 41 7.63 0.39 7.99
N GLY A 42 8.23 -0.75 8.36
CA GLY A 42 9.54 -0.81 8.99
C GLY A 42 9.63 -1.84 10.11
N GLU A 43 10.68 -1.74 10.94
CA GLU A 43 10.90 -2.66 12.06
C GLU A 43 9.84 -2.48 13.15
N VAL A 44 9.18 -3.56 13.55
CA VAL A 44 8.08 -3.53 14.53
C VAL A 44 8.47 -2.90 15.86
N LYS A 45 9.74 -3.03 16.29
CA LYS A 45 10.21 -2.43 17.55
C LYS A 45 10.29 -0.92 17.47
N ASP A 46 10.81 -0.40 16.36
CA ASP A 46 10.99 1.02 16.16
C ASP A 46 9.65 1.71 15.94
N VAL A 47 8.78 1.09 15.14
CA VAL A 47 7.43 1.60 14.87
C VAL A 47 6.58 1.57 16.14
N ALA A 48 6.59 0.47 16.91
CA ALA A 48 5.84 0.39 18.17
C ALA A 48 6.32 1.44 19.17
N LYS A 49 7.65 1.60 19.31
CA LYS A 49 8.24 2.63 20.17
C LYS A 49 7.85 4.05 19.73
N SER A 50 7.81 4.31 18.43
CA SER A 50 7.36 5.61 17.91
C SER A 50 5.89 5.85 18.26
N ILE A 51 5.02 4.85 18.14
CA ILE A 51 3.61 4.97 18.50
C ILE A 51 3.42 5.18 20.00
N ASP A 52 4.18 4.47 20.84
CA ASP A 52 4.16 4.65 22.29
C ASP A 52 4.57 6.07 22.71
N GLN A 53 5.46 6.72 21.95
CA GLN A 53 6.01 8.04 22.27
C GLN A 53 5.22 9.20 21.66
N ASP A 54 4.79 9.06 20.41
CA ASP A 54 4.23 10.15 19.60
C ASP A 54 2.76 9.93 19.19
N GLY A 55 2.25 8.71 19.40
CA GLY A 55 0.89 8.31 19.04
C GLY A 55 0.78 7.57 17.70
N PRO A 56 -0.43 7.14 17.31
CA PRO A 56 -0.67 6.39 16.09
C PRO A 56 -0.20 7.15 14.83
N ILE A 57 0.27 6.42 13.83
CA ILE A 57 0.84 7.02 12.61
C ILE A 57 -0.23 7.12 11.53
N LEU A 58 -0.50 8.33 11.06
CA LEU A 58 -1.40 8.60 9.94
C LEU A 58 -0.64 8.56 8.61
N TYR A 59 -1.05 7.66 7.72
CA TYR A 59 -0.57 7.57 6.34
C TYR A 59 -1.64 8.12 5.39
N PRO A 60 -1.42 9.31 4.80
CA PRO A 60 -2.36 9.89 3.85
C PRO A 60 -2.35 9.10 2.53
N ASP A 61 -3.53 8.97 1.91
CA ASP A 61 -3.62 8.46 0.54
C ASP A 61 -3.13 9.52 -0.45
N LEU A 62 -1.94 9.30 -0.99
CA LEU A 62 -1.31 10.19 -1.98
C LEU A 62 -1.78 9.94 -3.42
N ARG A 63 -2.59 8.90 -3.67
CA ARG A 63 -3.06 8.54 -5.01
C ARG A 63 -4.38 9.23 -5.36
N ASP A 64 -5.17 9.57 -4.35
CA ASP A 64 -6.48 10.20 -4.49
C ASP A 64 -6.50 11.52 -3.69
N ALA A 65 -6.83 12.62 -4.35
CA ALA A 65 -6.92 13.94 -3.73
C ALA A 65 -7.99 14.02 -2.61
N THR A 66 -8.95 13.10 -2.60
CA THR A 66 -9.97 12.99 -1.56
C THR A 66 -9.50 12.21 -0.33
N GLY A 67 -8.35 11.54 -0.40
CA GLY A 67 -7.75 10.88 0.76
C GLY A 67 -8.50 9.65 1.27
N LYS A 68 -9.40 9.04 0.47
CA LYS A 68 -10.34 8.00 0.94
C LYS A 68 -9.69 6.79 1.59
N ARG A 69 -8.48 6.44 1.15
CA ARG A 69 -7.72 5.28 1.64
C ARG A 69 -6.63 5.68 2.63
N SER A 70 -6.71 6.88 3.21
CA SER A 70 -5.83 7.27 4.29
C SER A 70 -6.05 6.32 5.47
N ILE A 71 -4.97 5.81 6.05
CA ILE A 71 -5.01 4.85 7.16
C ILE A 71 -4.31 5.41 8.38
N VAL A 72 -4.73 4.93 9.54
CA VAL A 72 -4.04 5.13 10.82
C VAL A 72 -3.54 3.77 11.28
N ILE A 73 -2.26 3.69 11.61
CA ILE A 73 -1.63 2.51 12.19
C ILE A 73 -1.42 2.76 13.67
N ASP A 74 -1.95 1.86 14.48
CA ASP A 74 -1.84 1.89 15.92
C ASP A 74 -1.24 0.60 16.46
N HIS A 75 -0.62 0.71 17.63
CA HIS A 75 -0.04 -0.38 18.38
C HIS A 75 -0.44 -0.26 19.84
N THR A 76 -0.77 -1.40 20.45
CA THR A 76 -1.13 -1.49 21.86
C THR A 76 -0.44 -2.68 22.52
N GLY A 77 -0.05 -2.48 23.79
CA GLY A 77 0.59 -3.51 24.60
C GLY A 77 2.12 -3.52 24.48
N THR A 78 2.77 -4.43 25.20
CA THR A 78 4.24 -4.41 25.38
C THR A 78 5.00 -5.29 24.39
N ASN A 79 4.30 -6.15 23.63
CA ASN A 79 4.93 -7.01 22.64
C ASN A 79 4.89 -6.34 21.26
N PRO A 80 6.03 -5.92 20.70
CA PRO A 80 6.06 -5.22 19.41
C PRO A 80 5.60 -6.10 18.24
N ALA A 81 5.58 -7.43 18.37
CA ALA A 81 5.08 -8.33 17.33
C ALA A 81 3.56 -8.59 17.39
N LYS A 82 2.82 -7.97 18.32
CA LYS A 82 1.37 -8.17 18.54
C LYS A 82 0.67 -6.84 18.83
N GLY A 83 -0.65 -6.81 18.77
CA GLY A 83 -1.44 -5.63 19.16
C GLY A 83 -1.49 -4.52 18.11
N TRP A 84 -1.16 -4.83 16.86
CA TRP A 84 -1.28 -3.93 15.72
C TRP A 84 -2.72 -3.82 15.24
N GLN A 85 -3.18 -2.60 15.01
CA GLN A 85 -4.49 -2.32 14.44
C GLN A 85 -4.36 -1.25 13.36
N VAL A 86 -5.15 -1.41 12.30
CA VAL A 86 -5.28 -0.41 11.25
C VAL A 86 -6.71 0.12 11.25
N TYR A 87 -6.85 1.42 11.08
CA TYR A 87 -8.12 2.12 10.90
C TYR A 87 -8.06 2.93 9.61
N TYR A 88 -9.19 3.27 9.02
CA TYR A 88 -9.22 4.40 8.09
C TYR A 88 -9.17 5.71 8.87
N ALA A 89 -8.61 6.75 8.26
CA ALA A 89 -8.46 8.07 8.87
C ALA A 89 -9.76 8.90 8.85
N TYR A 90 -10.90 8.30 9.20
CA TYR A 90 -12.18 8.97 9.40
C TYR A 90 -13.02 8.27 10.48
N PRO A 91 -13.95 8.99 11.15
CA PRO A 91 -14.76 8.42 12.23
C PRO A 91 -15.66 7.27 11.76
N ALA A 92 -15.89 6.28 12.62
CA ALA A 92 -16.77 5.14 12.29
C ALA A 92 -18.23 5.55 12.04
N ASP A 93 -18.67 6.69 12.60
CA ASP A 93 -19.99 7.28 12.46
C ASP A 93 -20.09 8.30 11.30
N ARG A 94 -19.05 8.38 10.45
CA ARG A 94 -18.97 9.28 9.29
C ARG A 94 -18.46 8.54 8.05
N THR A 95 -18.38 9.27 6.94
CA THR A 95 -17.84 8.77 5.67
C THR A 95 -16.43 9.29 5.45
N GLU A 96 -15.77 8.81 4.39
CA GLU A 96 -14.41 9.14 4.02
C GLU A 96 -14.19 10.63 3.67
N THR A 97 -15.25 11.43 3.55
CA THR A 97 -15.15 12.88 3.36
C THR A 97 -14.77 13.62 4.65
N CYS A 98 -14.87 12.97 5.81
CA CYS A 98 -14.54 13.55 7.12
C CYS A 98 -13.19 13.01 7.61
N LEU A 99 -12.11 13.39 6.93
CA LEU A 99 -10.76 12.99 7.34
C LEU A 99 -10.39 13.60 8.69
N VAL A 100 -9.64 12.84 9.49
CA VAL A 100 -9.17 13.29 10.80
C VAL A 100 -7.77 13.88 10.74
N GLU A 101 -7.48 14.77 11.68
CA GLU A 101 -6.15 15.32 11.95
C GLU A 101 -5.60 14.73 13.25
N HIS A 102 -4.35 14.27 13.23
CA HIS A 102 -3.71 13.70 14.42
C HIS A 102 -3.33 14.80 15.41
N LEU A 103 -3.74 14.62 16.68
CA LEU A 103 -3.28 15.49 17.76
C LEU A 103 -1.88 15.04 18.20
N LYS A 104 -0.89 15.91 18.02
CA LYS A 104 0.52 15.62 18.30
C LYS A 104 0.72 15.03 19.69
N LYS A 105 1.51 13.95 19.78
CA LYS A 105 1.85 13.26 21.04
C LYS A 105 0.62 12.78 21.81
N SER A 106 -0.42 12.40 21.09
CA SER A 106 -1.65 11.84 21.64
C SER A 106 -2.09 10.63 20.83
N ARG A 107 -2.97 9.81 21.41
CA ARG A 107 -3.72 8.77 20.69
C ARG A 107 -5.03 9.30 20.09
N ASP A 108 -5.29 10.59 20.27
CA ASP A 108 -6.51 11.24 19.85
C ASP A 108 -6.38 11.96 18.51
N PHE A 109 -7.53 12.15 17.89
CA PHE A 109 -7.69 12.79 16.60
C PHE A 109 -8.75 13.86 16.67
N LYS A 110 -8.61 14.90 15.85
CA LYS A 110 -9.66 15.89 15.62
C LYS A 110 -10.38 15.57 14.31
N ASP A 111 -11.69 15.43 14.35
CA ASP A 111 -12.48 15.21 13.15
C ASP A 111 -12.87 16.50 12.42
N CYS A 112 -13.52 16.37 11.27
CA CYS A 112 -13.96 17.49 10.44
C CYS A 112 -15.00 18.41 11.12
N GLU A 113 -15.69 17.94 12.15
CA GLU A 113 -16.63 18.71 12.97
C GLU A 113 -15.94 19.36 14.18
N GLY A 114 -14.64 19.09 14.37
CA GLY A 114 -13.83 19.59 15.46
C GLY A 114 -13.95 18.78 16.76
N ARG A 115 -14.59 17.61 16.74
CA ARG A 115 -14.65 16.69 17.88
C ARG A 115 -13.28 16.06 18.09
N THR A 116 -12.86 15.93 19.35
CA THR A 116 -11.74 15.06 19.72
C THR A 116 -12.25 13.64 19.90
N ILE A 117 -11.68 12.69 19.18
CA ILE A 117 -12.05 11.28 19.22
C ILE A 117 -10.79 10.41 19.41
N ALA A 118 -10.96 9.28 20.09
CA ALA A 118 -9.91 8.30 20.27
C ALA A 118 -9.70 7.46 18.99
N VAL A 119 -8.52 6.86 18.84
CA VAL A 119 -8.18 6.02 17.67
C VAL A 119 -9.15 4.85 17.47
N GLU A 120 -9.70 4.29 18.56
CA GLU A 120 -10.66 3.17 18.51
C GLU A 120 -12.04 3.58 17.97
N GLN A 121 -12.32 4.89 17.87
CA GLN A 121 -13.55 5.43 17.28
C GLN A 121 -13.44 5.64 15.76
N LEU A 122 -12.27 5.38 15.18
CA LEU A 122 -12.06 5.43 13.73
C LEU A 122 -12.66 4.20 13.03
N LYS A 123 -12.94 4.34 11.74
CA LYS A 123 -13.55 3.27 10.94
C LYS A 123 -12.59 2.10 10.76
N LEU A 124 -13.05 0.89 11.07
CA LEU A 124 -12.29 -0.34 10.76
C LEU A 124 -12.31 -0.63 9.24
N PRO A 125 -11.14 -0.89 8.63
CA PRO A 125 -11.07 -1.29 7.24
C PRO A 125 -11.56 -2.73 7.06
N LEU A 126 -12.16 -2.98 5.90
CA LEU A 126 -12.57 -4.32 5.50
C LEU A 126 -11.56 -5.00 4.58
N ASP A 127 -10.65 -4.21 3.98
CA ASP A 127 -9.73 -4.61 2.91
C ASP A 127 -8.25 -4.34 3.23
N VAL A 128 -7.95 -3.83 4.43
CA VAL A 128 -6.57 -3.51 4.87
C VAL A 128 -6.27 -4.18 6.19
N ARG A 129 -5.11 -4.86 6.30
CA ARG A 129 -4.69 -5.52 7.54
C ARG A 129 -3.18 -5.37 7.80
N PRO A 130 -2.77 -5.25 9.07
CA PRO A 130 -1.37 -5.33 9.44
C PRO A 130 -0.89 -6.79 9.41
N ILE A 131 0.30 -7.02 8.88
CA ILE A 131 0.99 -8.31 8.86
C ILE A 131 2.36 -8.09 9.49
N VAL A 132 2.69 -8.88 10.51
CA VAL A 132 4.04 -8.92 11.06
C VAL A 132 4.81 -10.06 10.39
N GLU A 133 5.72 -9.69 9.50
CA GLU A 133 6.57 -10.66 8.80
C GLU A 133 7.79 -11.00 9.66
N ASN A 134 8.05 -12.31 9.81
CA ASN A 134 9.23 -12.83 10.51
C ASN A 134 9.45 -12.25 11.93
N LEU A 135 8.38 -11.80 12.60
CA LEU A 135 8.43 -11.12 13.90
C LEU A 135 9.26 -9.83 13.92
N LYS A 136 9.60 -9.27 12.75
CA LYS A 136 10.53 -8.15 12.61
C LYS A 136 9.96 -6.98 11.84
N THR A 137 9.26 -7.24 10.73
CA THR A 137 8.85 -6.19 9.81
C THR A 137 7.34 -6.04 9.82
N LEU A 138 6.85 -4.81 9.99
CA LEU A 138 5.45 -4.50 9.83
C LEU A 138 5.16 -4.22 8.36
N LEU A 139 4.22 -4.97 7.80
CA LEU A 139 3.67 -4.79 6.47
C LEU A 139 2.18 -4.45 6.58
N ILE A 140 1.67 -3.66 5.65
CA ILE A 140 0.24 -3.44 5.47
C ILE A 140 -0.20 -4.10 4.17
N ASP A 141 -1.07 -5.12 4.24
CA ASP A 141 -1.69 -5.73 3.06
C ASP A 141 -2.96 -4.95 2.69
N LEU A 142 -3.05 -4.53 1.43
CA LEU A 142 -4.13 -3.72 0.87
C LEU A 142 -5.22 -4.54 0.15
N ARG A 143 -5.18 -5.88 0.22
CA ARG A 143 -6.12 -6.79 -0.46
C ARG A 143 -7.04 -7.55 0.48
N ALA A 144 -6.97 -7.29 1.76
CA ALA A 144 -7.46 -8.21 2.78
C ALA A 144 -8.98 -8.13 2.99
N GLY A 145 -9.77 -8.31 1.91
CA GLY A 145 -11.22 -8.39 1.89
C GLY A 145 -11.74 -9.80 1.57
#